data_AF-A0A2M7W7H4-F1
#
_entry.id   AF-A0A2M7W7H4-F1
#
_cell.length_a   1.000
_cell.length_b   1.000
_cell.length_c   1.000
_cell.angle_alpha   90.00
_cell.angle_beta   90.00
_cell.angle_gamma   90.00
#
_symmetry.space_group_name_H-M   'P 1'
#
loop_
_entity.id
_entity.type
_entity.pdbx_description
1 polymer ?
#
loop_
_entity_poly.entity_id
_entity_poly.type
_entity_poly.pdbx_seq_one_letter_code
_entity_poly.pdbx_strand_id
1 'polypeptide(L)'
;FEVNNAVRTIIDSGGTRASKDQVKQLAAMRGLVVDPLGKIVELPTKSNFREGLSIFEYVTSSRGSRKGLTDSAIKTADAGYLTRRLVDVAHDMIIRLEDCGTKNGLKFVNTGTRGKAFAIRITGRFLAEPIINPRTKKTLFAKGVLIDEEAAEAIIAAKVESVTVRSPLTCQARYGLCSQCYGWDFSTKKPVTIGAPVGVIAAQSIGEPGTQLTMRVKHFGGIVVSDVTQGLPRVEELFEARTPKLAAPLAEISGKIKLKETPQGYQLTITPIGAKGQMRTYLVPLTATLKVKNNDLVAVGERLATGALNVKELLATTGLLSSQEYLIEEIQAVYESQGIPIHDKHMEVIVRKMSDKVQIDSVGDTNLLIGEFVELPRFAAENARVKAAKGQPATARQVMLGITRSALYTESWLSAASFQHTSSVLTEAAAEGRIDKLLGLKENVIIGRLIPTDRERAALE
;
A
#
# COMPACT_ATOMS: atom_id res chain seq x y z
N PHE A 1 -27.70 -0.57 -33.29
CA PHE A 1 -26.89 -0.27 -34.49
C PHE A 1 -26.73 -1.53 -35.32
N GLU A 2 -26.86 -1.42 -36.64
CA GLU A 2 -26.52 -2.49 -37.58
C GLU A 2 -25.07 -2.98 -37.41
N VAL A 3 -24.77 -4.19 -37.88
CA VAL A 3 -23.45 -4.83 -37.71
C VAL A 3 -22.32 -4.03 -38.39
N ASN A 4 -22.61 -3.33 -39.49
CA ASN A 4 -21.63 -2.52 -40.23
C ASN A 4 -21.57 -1.04 -39.78
N ASN A 5 -22.20 -0.67 -38.67
CA ASN A 5 -22.20 0.72 -38.22
C ASN A 5 -20.81 1.11 -37.67
N ALA A 6 -20.23 2.18 -38.22
CA ALA A 6 -18.91 2.69 -37.82
C ALA A 6 -18.77 2.90 -36.30
N VAL A 7 -19.80 3.40 -35.62
CA VAL A 7 -19.77 3.61 -34.15
C VAL A 7 -19.69 2.28 -33.41
N ARG A 8 -20.42 1.26 -33.88
CA ARG A 8 -20.36 -0.09 -33.32
C ARG A 8 -19.00 -0.73 -33.55
N THR A 9 -18.46 -0.62 -34.77
CA THR A 9 -17.11 -1.11 -35.09
C THR A 9 -16.03 -0.45 -34.23
N ILE A 10 -16.14 0.86 -33.97
CA ILE A 10 -15.18 1.57 -33.11
C ILE A 10 -15.26 1.07 -31.66
N ILE A 11 -16.46 0.85 -31.12
CA ILE A 11 -16.61 0.30 -29.75
C ILE A 11 -16.12 -1.15 -29.67
N ASP A 12 -16.53 -1.98 -30.63
CA ASP A 12 -16.20 -3.42 -30.65
C ASP A 12 -14.70 -3.65 -30.91
N SER A 13 -14.02 -2.72 -31.60
CA SER A 13 -12.56 -2.74 -31.76
C SER A 13 -11.80 -2.53 -30.45
N GLY A 14 -12.47 -2.13 -29.36
CA GLY A 14 -11.82 -1.80 -28.09
C GLY A 14 -10.96 -0.53 -28.15
N GLY A 15 -11.06 0.26 -29.23
CA GLY A 15 -10.35 1.52 -29.39
C GLY A 15 -10.71 2.49 -28.26
N THR A 16 -9.70 2.95 -27.53
CA THR A 16 -9.76 3.74 -26.28
C THR A 16 -10.51 5.08 -26.35
N ARG A 17 -11.11 5.44 -27.49
CA ARG A 17 -11.81 6.72 -27.70
C ARG A 17 -13.32 6.67 -27.49
N ALA A 18 -13.97 5.52 -27.60
CA ALA A 18 -15.43 5.41 -27.56
C ALA A 18 -15.92 4.37 -26.54
N SER A 19 -16.63 4.80 -25.50
CA SER A 19 -17.29 3.91 -24.53
C SER A 19 -18.79 3.78 -24.80
N LYS A 20 -19.40 2.68 -24.31
CA LYS A 20 -20.85 2.48 -24.36
C LYS A 20 -21.61 3.63 -23.68
N ASP A 21 -21.05 4.19 -22.60
CA ASP A 21 -21.64 5.33 -21.90
C ASP A 21 -21.60 6.62 -22.72
N GLN A 22 -20.55 6.86 -23.50
CA GLN A 22 -20.49 7.99 -24.42
C GLN A 22 -21.55 7.87 -25.53
N VAL A 23 -21.76 6.66 -26.04
CA VAL A 23 -22.79 6.40 -27.06
C VAL A 23 -24.20 6.55 -26.51
N LYS A 24 -24.42 6.13 -25.26
CA LYS A 24 -25.67 6.38 -24.54
C LYS A 24 -25.99 7.88 -24.47
N GLN A 25 -24.99 8.71 -24.17
CA GLN A 25 -25.16 10.17 -24.14
C GLN A 25 -25.42 10.79 -25.53
N LEU A 26 -24.81 10.22 -26.57
CA LEU A 26 -24.97 10.71 -27.95
C LEU A 26 -26.37 10.39 -28.53
N ALA A 27 -26.88 9.18 -28.29
CA ALA A 27 -28.02 8.65 -29.04
C ALA A 27 -29.26 8.29 -28.22
N ALA A 28 -29.18 8.25 -26.87
CA ALA A 28 -30.30 7.86 -26.02
C ALA A 28 -30.72 9.02 -25.10
N MET A 29 -30.10 9.11 -23.93
CA MET A 29 -30.35 10.18 -22.96
C MET A 29 -29.04 10.47 -22.21
N ARG A 30 -28.84 11.72 -21.79
CA ARG A 30 -27.70 12.05 -20.92
C ARG A 30 -27.90 11.51 -19.50
N GLY A 31 -29.14 11.51 -19.00
CA GLY A 31 -29.50 10.93 -17.71
C GLY A 31 -29.30 11.90 -16.52
N LEU A 32 -28.95 11.33 -15.37
CA LEU A 32 -28.83 12.06 -14.11
C LEU A 32 -27.46 12.74 -13.99
N VAL A 33 -27.47 13.98 -13.49
CA VAL A 33 -26.28 14.80 -13.25
C VAL A 33 -26.10 14.99 -11.74
N VAL A 34 -24.85 15.10 -11.31
CA VAL A 34 -24.47 15.37 -9.94
C VAL A 34 -24.20 16.86 -9.73
N ASP A 35 -24.79 17.44 -8.69
CA ASP A 35 -24.54 18.82 -8.25
C ASP A 35 -23.12 18.96 -7.65
N PRO A 36 -22.53 20.16 -7.53
CA PRO A 36 -21.21 20.34 -6.92
C PRO A 36 -21.10 19.74 -5.51
N LEU A 37 -22.20 19.65 -4.77
CA LEU A 37 -22.28 19.01 -3.45
C LEU A 37 -22.29 17.46 -3.48
N GLY A 38 -22.24 16.83 -4.65
CA GLY A 38 -22.28 15.37 -4.77
C GLY A 38 -23.68 14.75 -4.73
N LYS A 39 -24.72 15.59 -4.64
CA LYS A 39 -26.12 15.12 -4.67
C LYS A 39 -26.59 14.93 -6.10
N ILE A 40 -27.37 13.88 -6.33
CA ILE A 40 -28.01 13.63 -7.62
C ILE A 40 -29.13 14.66 -7.80
N VAL A 41 -29.14 15.35 -8.93
CA VAL A 41 -30.24 16.26 -9.29
C VAL A 41 -31.46 15.42 -9.67
N GLU A 42 -32.59 15.66 -9.02
CA GLU A 42 -33.81 14.85 -9.18
C GLU A 42 -34.40 14.92 -10.60
N LEU A 43 -34.21 16.03 -11.30
CA LEU A 43 -34.65 16.23 -12.68
C LEU A 43 -33.58 15.69 -13.66
N PRO A 44 -33.84 14.57 -14.38
CA PRO A 44 -32.90 14.03 -15.35
C PRO A 44 -32.90 14.85 -16.64
N THR A 45 -31.74 14.87 -17.31
CA THR A 45 -31.63 15.36 -18.68
C THR A 45 -32.12 14.27 -19.63
N LYS A 46 -33.30 14.48 -20.21
CA LYS A 46 -33.97 13.50 -21.09
C LYS A 46 -33.40 13.54 -22.50
N SER A 47 -33.04 14.73 -22.95
CA SER A 47 -32.51 14.96 -24.30
C SER A 47 -31.12 14.33 -24.47
N ASN A 48 -30.74 14.04 -25.72
CA ASN A 48 -29.42 13.56 -26.10
C ASN A 48 -28.66 14.61 -26.94
N PHE A 49 -27.36 14.38 -27.16
CA PHE A 49 -26.55 15.33 -27.93
C PHE A 49 -26.95 15.43 -29.41
N ARG A 50 -27.60 14.40 -29.97
CA ARG A 50 -28.10 14.41 -31.35
C ARG A 50 -29.34 15.30 -31.50
N GLU A 51 -30.23 15.27 -30.52
CA GLU A 51 -31.47 16.07 -30.45
C GLU A 51 -31.20 17.51 -29.99
N GLY A 52 -30.10 17.70 -29.25
CA GLY A 52 -29.75 18.98 -28.61
C GLY A 52 -30.27 19.06 -27.18
N LEU A 53 -29.68 19.94 -26.38
CA LEU A 53 -30.06 20.14 -24.97
C LEU A 53 -30.85 21.45 -24.85
N SER A 54 -31.91 21.44 -24.04
CA SER A 54 -32.56 22.69 -23.63
C SER A 54 -31.61 23.56 -22.78
N ILE A 55 -31.88 24.86 -22.69
CA ILE A 55 -31.05 25.79 -21.90
C ILE A 55 -30.91 25.31 -20.45
N PHE A 56 -32.01 24.85 -19.85
CA PHE A 56 -32.01 24.35 -18.48
C PHE A 56 -31.17 23.07 -18.30
N GLU A 57 -31.30 22.10 -19.22
CA GLU A 57 -30.50 20.87 -19.21
C GLU A 57 -29.01 21.17 -19.41
N TYR A 58 -28.67 22.09 -20.31
CA TYR A 58 -27.29 22.52 -20.53
C TYR A 58 -26.67 23.18 -19.30
N VAL A 59 -27.39 24.10 -18.64
CA VAL A 59 -26.91 24.77 -17.41
C VAL A 59 -26.75 23.78 -16.26
N THR A 60 -27.69 22.84 -16.09
CA THR A 60 -27.61 21.82 -15.03
C THR A 60 -26.42 20.90 -15.25
N SER A 61 -26.21 20.44 -16.48
CA SER A 61 -25.05 19.65 -16.90
C SER A 61 -23.70 20.38 -16.72
N SER A 62 -23.70 21.69 -16.94
CA SER A 62 -22.49 22.52 -16.81
C SER A 62 -21.94 22.55 -15.39
N ARG A 63 -22.78 22.45 -14.36
CA ARG A 63 -22.35 22.46 -12.95
C ARG A 63 -21.48 21.26 -12.61
N GLY A 64 -21.95 20.06 -12.95
CA GLY A 64 -21.20 18.81 -12.73
C GLY A 64 -19.90 18.77 -13.55
N SER A 65 -19.94 19.27 -14.79
CA SER A 65 -18.76 19.36 -15.66
C SER A 65 -17.69 20.31 -15.11
N ARG A 66 -18.09 21.49 -14.61
CA ARG A 66 -17.17 22.44 -13.95
C ARG A 66 -16.55 21.84 -12.69
N LYS A 67 -17.35 21.17 -11.85
CA LYS A 67 -16.82 20.46 -10.68
C LYS A 67 -15.74 19.45 -11.08
N GLY A 68 -16.01 18.62 -12.09
CA GLY A 68 -15.05 17.61 -12.56
C GLY A 68 -13.74 18.22 -13.09
N LEU A 69 -13.81 19.35 -13.81
CA LEU A 69 -12.63 20.06 -14.30
C LEU A 69 -11.82 20.66 -13.15
N THR A 70 -12.48 21.32 -12.20
CA THR A 70 -11.82 21.91 -11.02
C THR A 70 -11.20 20.84 -10.13
N ASP A 71 -11.96 19.78 -9.81
CA ASP A 71 -11.48 18.66 -8.99
C ASP A 71 -10.27 18.00 -9.65
N SER A 72 -10.29 17.82 -10.97
CA SER A 72 -9.15 17.24 -11.67
C SER A 72 -7.93 18.15 -11.62
N ALA A 73 -8.09 19.47 -11.79
CA ALA A 73 -6.99 20.42 -11.70
C ALA A 73 -6.35 20.45 -10.29
N ILE A 74 -7.16 20.46 -9.23
CA ILE A 74 -6.69 20.49 -7.85
C ILE A 74 -6.07 19.13 -7.46
N LYS A 75 -6.78 18.02 -7.66
CA LYS A 75 -6.33 16.69 -7.24
C LYS A 75 -5.10 16.19 -7.99
N THR A 76 -4.80 16.75 -9.19
CA THR A 76 -3.54 16.44 -9.89
C THR A 76 -2.33 16.89 -9.07
N ALA A 77 -2.41 18.05 -8.39
CA ALA A 77 -1.34 18.52 -7.51
C ALA A 77 -1.15 17.58 -6.31
N ASP A 78 -2.24 17.10 -5.71
CA ASP A 78 -2.19 16.16 -4.58
C ASP A 78 -1.54 14.83 -4.98
N ALA A 79 -1.86 14.29 -6.15
CA ALA A 79 -1.24 13.08 -6.69
C ALA A 79 0.27 13.26 -6.96
N GLY A 80 0.66 14.39 -7.54
CA GLY A 80 2.06 14.74 -7.73
C GLY A 80 2.81 14.89 -6.40
N TYR A 81 2.16 15.49 -5.40
CA TYR A 81 2.70 15.63 -4.06
C TYR A 81 2.84 14.28 -3.33
N LEU A 82 1.89 13.36 -3.48
CA LEU A 82 2.02 11.98 -3.02
C LEU A 82 3.23 11.30 -3.66
N THR A 83 3.40 11.44 -4.97
CA THR A 83 4.56 10.87 -5.71
C THR A 83 5.88 11.38 -5.14
N ARG A 84 5.98 12.69 -4.90
CA ARG A 84 7.16 13.30 -4.25
C ARG A 84 7.43 12.67 -2.88
N ARG A 85 6.41 12.57 -2.01
CA ARG A 85 6.55 11.95 -0.69
C ARG A 85 6.99 10.48 -0.75
N LEU A 86 6.47 9.72 -1.71
CA LEU A 86 6.87 8.32 -1.92
C LEU A 86 8.34 8.21 -2.30
N VAL A 87 8.83 9.08 -3.20
CA VAL A 87 10.26 9.13 -3.57
C VAL A 87 11.11 9.53 -2.36
N ASP A 88 10.68 10.52 -1.59
CA ASP A 88 11.40 10.99 -0.40
C ASP A 88 11.53 9.91 0.69
N VAL A 89 10.59 8.98 0.78
CA VAL A 89 10.69 7.84 1.72
C VAL A 89 11.55 6.69 1.20
N ALA A 90 11.56 6.48 -0.11
CA ALA A 90 12.10 5.26 -0.70
C ALA A 90 13.42 5.46 -1.46
N HIS A 91 13.95 6.68 -1.56
CA HIS A 91 15.14 6.96 -2.37
C HIS A 91 16.40 6.18 -1.94
N ASP A 92 16.48 5.72 -0.71
CA ASP A 92 17.59 4.93 -0.17
C ASP A 92 17.39 3.41 -0.31
N MET A 93 16.22 2.97 -0.80
CA MET A 93 15.96 1.58 -1.18
C MET A 93 16.63 1.25 -2.52
N ILE A 94 17.90 0.87 -2.42
CA ILE A 94 18.75 0.43 -3.53
C ILE A 94 19.07 -1.05 -3.33
N ILE A 95 19.25 -1.80 -4.41
CA ILE A 95 19.77 -3.17 -4.31
C ILE A 95 21.26 -3.11 -3.95
N ARG A 96 21.63 -3.60 -2.77
CA ARG A 96 23.02 -3.55 -2.27
C ARG A 96 23.72 -4.90 -2.21
N LEU A 97 22.95 -5.96 -2.08
CA LEU A 97 23.44 -7.33 -1.85
C LEU A 97 22.73 -8.28 -2.81
N GLU A 98 23.39 -9.39 -3.16
CA GLU A 98 22.74 -10.43 -3.97
C GLU A 98 21.75 -11.24 -3.12
N ASP A 99 22.19 -11.71 -1.95
CA ASP A 99 21.38 -12.45 -1.00
C ASP A 99 21.58 -11.96 0.44
N CYS A 100 20.49 -11.79 1.19
CA CYS A 100 20.52 -11.49 2.62
C CYS A 100 20.45 -12.73 3.52
N GLY A 101 20.30 -13.94 2.96
CA GLY A 101 20.25 -15.20 3.71
C GLY A 101 18.95 -15.45 4.50
N THR A 102 17.93 -14.61 4.33
CA THR A 102 16.65 -14.78 5.04
C THR A 102 15.97 -16.09 4.65
N LYS A 103 15.48 -16.83 5.65
CA LYS A 103 14.65 -18.03 5.46
C LYS A 103 13.16 -17.70 5.45
N ASN A 104 12.79 -16.47 5.84
CA ASN A 104 11.40 -16.05 5.96
C ASN A 104 10.86 -15.64 4.59
N GLY A 105 9.70 -16.18 4.22
CA GLY A 105 8.98 -15.84 3.01
C GLY A 105 7.55 -15.38 3.29
N LEU A 106 6.94 -14.80 2.27
CA LEU A 106 5.55 -14.40 2.25
C LEU A 106 4.72 -15.50 1.59
N LYS A 107 3.62 -15.91 2.22
CA LYS A 107 2.77 -16.99 1.73
C LYS A 107 1.62 -16.42 0.92
N PHE A 108 1.64 -16.63 -0.40
CA PHE A 108 0.52 -16.28 -1.26
C PHE A 108 -0.43 -17.46 -1.42
N VAL A 109 -1.72 -17.20 -1.23
CA VAL A 109 -2.79 -18.20 -1.37
C VAL A 109 -3.54 -17.96 -2.67
N ASN A 110 -3.83 -19.05 -3.39
CA ASN A 110 -4.57 -19.02 -4.66
C ASN A 110 -6.09 -18.82 -4.43
N THR A 111 -6.60 -19.37 -3.33
CA THR A 111 -7.99 -19.26 -2.90
C THR A 111 -8.22 -17.97 -2.10
N GLY A 112 -8.87 -16.97 -2.70
CA GLY A 112 -9.20 -15.72 -2.01
C GLY A 112 -9.70 -14.62 -2.94
N THR A 113 -9.92 -13.42 -2.40
CA THR A 113 -10.41 -12.23 -3.12
C THR A 113 -9.56 -11.87 -4.33
N ARG A 114 -8.25 -12.15 -4.28
CA ARG A 114 -7.26 -11.89 -5.34
C ARG A 114 -6.77 -13.15 -6.07
N GLY A 115 -7.53 -14.24 -6.08
CA GLY A 115 -7.11 -15.50 -6.73
C GLY A 115 -6.82 -15.37 -8.23
N LYS A 116 -7.51 -14.46 -8.94
CA LYS A 116 -7.26 -14.18 -10.37
C LYS A 116 -5.87 -13.57 -10.64
N ALA A 117 -5.33 -12.83 -9.67
CA ALA A 117 -4.02 -12.19 -9.79
C ALA A 117 -2.86 -13.11 -9.35
N PHE A 118 -3.14 -14.35 -8.92
CA PHE A 118 -2.14 -15.25 -8.36
C PHE A 118 -0.93 -15.46 -9.30
N ALA A 119 -1.17 -15.64 -10.61
CA ALA A 119 -0.13 -15.79 -11.63
C ALA A 119 0.85 -14.60 -11.66
N ILE A 120 0.28 -13.39 -11.73
CA ILE A 120 1.04 -12.15 -11.85
C ILE A 120 1.83 -11.89 -10.56
N ARG A 121 1.27 -12.25 -9.39
CA ARG A 121 1.90 -12.02 -8.08
C ARG A 121 3.15 -12.89 -7.83
N ILE A 122 3.15 -14.12 -8.33
CA ILE A 122 4.28 -15.05 -8.16
C ILE A 122 5.38 -14.82 -9.21
N THR A 123 5.03 -14.29 -10.37
CA THR A 123 5.95 -14.12 -11.50
C THR A 123 7.09 -13.17 -11.12
N GLY A 124 8.32 -13.57 -11.46
CA GLY A 124 9.53 -12.79 -11.21
C GLY A 124 9.95 -12.72 -9.74
N ARG A 125 9.51 -13.67 -8.90
CA ARG A 125 9.96 -13.81 -7.50
C ARG A 125 10.76 -15.10 -7.30
N PHE A 126 11.57 -15.12 -6.24
CA PHE A 126 12.31 -16.30 -5.82
C PHE A 126 11.51 -17.12 -4.80
N LEU A 127 11.59 -18.44 -4.90
CA LEU A 127 10.96 -19.36 -3.94
C LEU A 127 11.72 -19.42 -2.62
N ALA A 128 11.00 -19.23 -1.50
CA ALA A 128 11.55 -19.42 -0.17
C ALA A 128 11.48 -20.89 0.27
N GLU A 129 10.43 -21.60 -0.15
CA GLU A 129 10.19 -23.03 0.11
C GLU A 129 10.01 -23.79 -1.21
N PRO A 130 10.40 -25.07 -1.28
CA PRO A 130 10.20 -25.89 -2.48
C PRO A 130 8.70 -26.10 -2.73
N ILE A 131 8.29 -26.06 -4.00
CA ILE A 131 6.91 -26.34 -4.39
C ILE A 131 6.76 -27.84 -4.62
N ILE A 132 5.84 -28.45 -3.88
CA ILE A 132 5.46 -29.85 -4.05
C ILE A 132 4.10 -29.89 -4.76
N ASN A 133 3.99 -30.69 -5.82
CA ASN A 133 2.72 -30.87 -6.50
C ASN A 133 1.74 -31.66 -5.60
N PRO A 134 0.53 -31.15 -5.31
CA PRO A 134 -0.45 -31.85 -4.47
C PRO A 134 -0.84 -33.24 -5.00
N ARG A 135 -0.80 -33.44 -6.33
CA ARG A 135 -1.25 -34.68 -6.98
C ARG A 135 -0.15 -35.73 -7.10
N THR A 136 1.07 -35.32 -7.44
CA THR A 136 2.16 -36.27 -7.73
C THR A 136 3.15 -36.42 -6.58
N LYS A 137 3.05 -35.59 -5.53
CA LYS A 137 4.01 -35.47 -4.41
C LYS A 137 5.47 -35.28 -4.84
N LYS A 138 5.74 -35.01 -6.13
CA LYS A 138 7.06 -34.68 -6.65
C LYS A 138 7.30 -33.18 -6.52
N THR A 139 8.54 -32.81 -6.23
CA THR A 139 9.00 -31.43 -6.20
C THR A 139 9.00 -30.88 -7.62
N LEU A 140 8.22 -29.82 -7.87
CA LEU A 140 8.16 -29.13 -9.16
C LEU A 140 9.35 -28.19 -9.33
N PHE A 141 9.61 -27.40 -8.29
CA PHE A 141 10.69 -26.41 -8.27
C PHE A 141 11.43 -26.47 -6.94
N ALA A 142 12.77 -26.42 -7.01
CA ALA A 142 13.63 -26.38 -5.84
C ALA A 142 13.55 -25.01 -5.14
N LYS A 143 14.04 -24.96 -3.90
CA LYS A 143 14.20 -23.72 -3.16
C LYS A 143 15.15 -22.76 -3.88
N GLY A 144 14.84 -21.47 -3.91
CA GLY A 144 15.70 -20.44 -4.49
C GLY A 144 15.65 -20.36 -6.01
N VAL A 145 14.72 -21.07 -6.66
CA VAL A 145 14.46 -20.93 -8.10
C VAL A 145 13.63 -19.68 -8.34
N LEU A 146 13.96 -18.98 -9.43
CA LEU A 146 13.24 -17.83 -9.94
C LEU A 146 12.01 -18.31 -10.73
N ILE A 147 10.86 -17.70 -10.48
CA ILE A 147 9.60 -18.06 -11.14
C ILE A 147 9.45 -17.25 -12.43
N ASP A 148 9.63 -17.91 -13.56
CA ASP A 148 9.36 -17.33 -14.88
C ASP A 148 7.86 -17.45 -15.24
N GLU A 149 7.42 -16.81 -16.33
CA GLU A 149 6.02 -16.87 -16.80
C GLU A 149 5.56 -18.33 -17.06
N GLU A 150 6.41 -19.14 -17.70
CA GLU A 150 6.14 -20.57 -17.92
C GLU A 150 6.04 -21.37 -16.62
N ALA A 151 6.89 -21.06 -15.65
CA ALA A 151 6.87 -21.69 -14.33
C ALA A 151 5.59 -21.31 -13.56
N ALA A 152 5.14 -20.06 -13.68
CA ALA A 152 3.89 -19.59 -13.08
C ALA A 152 2.67 -20.33 -13.66
N GLU A 153 2.61 -20.51 -14.98
CA GLU A 153 1.55 -21.30 -15.63
C GLU A 153 1.56 -22.77 -15.19
N ALA A 154 2.73 -23.38 -15.07
CA ALA A 154 2.88 -24.75 -14.57
C ALA A 154 2.37 -24.91 -13.13
N ILE A 155 2.61 -23.93 -12.26
CA ILE A 155 2.12 -23.91 -10.87
C ILE A 155 0.58 -23.83 -10.83
N ILE A 156 -0.02 -23.05 -11.72
CA ILE A 156 -1.48 -22.91 -11.82
C ILE A 156 -2.12 -24.18 -12.37
N ALA A 157 -1.52 -24.78 -13.40
CA ALA A 157 -1.96 -26.06 -13.95
C ALA A 157 -1.90 -27.19 -12.91
N ALA A 158 -0.90 -27.15 -12.03
CA ALA A 158 -0.76 -28.08 -10.90
C ALA A 158 -1.77 -27.83 -9.76
N LYS A 159 -2.54 -26.73 -9.80
CA LYS A 159 -3.52 -26.32 -8.77
C LYS A 159 -2.93 -26.28 -7.36
N VAL A 160 -1.75 -25.69 -7.21
CA VAL A 160 -1.14 -25.46 -5.89
C VAL A 160 -1.97 -24.42 -5.11
N GLU A 161 -2.26 -24.72 -3.84
CA GLU A 161 -3.09 -23.87 -2.97
C GLU A 161 -2.33 -22.65 -2.44
N SER A 162 -1.06 -22.82 -2.11
CA SER A 162 -0.23 -21.73 -1.60
C SER A 162 1.23 -21.85 -2.00
N VAL A 163 1.88 -20.72 -2.25
CA VAL A 163 3.31 -20.63 -2.59
C VAL A 163 3.99 -19.64 -1.65
N THR A 164 5.11 -20.06 -1.07
CA THR A 164 5.94 -19.21 -0.19
C THR A 164 7.10 -18.61 -0.99
N VAL A 165 7.07 -17.29 -1.18
CA VAL A 165 8.07 -16.55 -1.96
C VAL A 165 8.90 -15.62 -1.09
N ARG A 166 10.08 -15.24 -1.56
CA ARG A 166 10.84 -14.13 -0.97
C ARG A 166 10.18 -12.79 -1.34
N SER A 167 10.26 -11.84 -0.42
CA SER A 167 9.66 -10.50 -0.56
C SER A 167 10.63 -9.44 0.01
N PRO A 168 10.58 -8.19 -0.49
CA PRO A 168 11.24 -7.05 0.15
C PRO A 168 10.84 -6.87 1.62
N LEU A 169 9.62 -7.27 2.04
CA LEU A 169 9.16 -7.16 3.42
C LEU A 169 10.02 -7.98 4.40
N THR A 170 10.42 -9.19 4.00
CA THR A 170 11.18 -10.14 4.84
C THR A 170 12.69 -10.04 4.64
N CYS A 171 13.15 -9.04 3.88
CA CYS A 171 14.57 -8.80 3.66
C CYS A 171 15.27 -8.41 4.96
N GLN A 172 16.43 -9.03 5.22
CA GLN A 172 17.27 -8.77 6.39
C GLN A 172 18.52 -7.91 6.05
N ALA A 173 18.55 -7.30 4.86
CA ALA A 173 19.60 -6.36 4.51
C ALA A 173 19.59 -5.16 5.48
N ARG A 174 20.78 -4.74 5.95
CA ARG A 174 20.90 -3.60 6.87
C ARG A 174 20.52 -2.28 6.20
N TYR A 175 20.99 -2.09 4.98
CA TYR A 175 20.68 -0.93 4.16
C TYR A 175 20.18 -1.40 2.79
N GLY A 176 19.15 -0.76 2.26
CA GLY A 176 18.57 -1.14 0.97
C GLY A 176 17.92 -2.52 0.98
N LEU A 177 18.02 -3.23 -0.15
CA LEU A 177 17.39 -4.53 -0.37
C LEU A 177 18.35 -5.52 -1.04
N CYS A 178 17.98 -6.80 -0.99
CA CYS A 178 18.70 -7.89 -1.65
C CYS A 178 18.09 -8.23 -3.02
N SER A 179 18.91 -8.60 -4.01
CA SER A 179 18.44 -8.95 -5.36
C SER A 179 17.47 -10.14 -5.34
N GLN A 180 17.77 -11.19 -4.57
CA GLN A 180 16.89 -12.36 -4.44
C GLN A 180 15.55 -12.06 -3.73
N CYS A 181 15.50 -11.01 -2.91
CA CYS A 181 14.30 -10.62 -2.17
C CYS A 181 13.36 -9.81 -3.06
N TYR A 182 13.93 -9.03 -3.99
CA TYR A 182 13.20 -8.22 -4.95
C TYR A 182 12.77 -9.01 -6.18
N GLY A 183 13.67 -9.87 -6.69
CA GLY A 183 13.45 -10.72 -7.85
C GLY A 183 13.75 -10.00 -9.17
N TRP A 184 12.82 -10.08 -10.10
CA TRP A 184 12.95 -9.48 -11.44
C TRP A 184 12.84 -7.96 -11.45
N ASP A 185 13.64 -7.36 -12.32
CA ASP A 185 13.32 -6.10 -12.94
C ASP A 185 12.33 -6.34 -14.10
N PHE A 186 11.15 -5.71 -14.03
CA PHE A 186 10.10 -5.88 -15.04
C PHE A 186 10.43 -5.23 -16.38
N SER A 187 11.36 -4.27 -16.42
CA SER A 187 11.78 -3.65 -17.67
C SER A 187 12.64 -4.59 -18.50
N THR A 188 13.46 -5.43 -17.85
CA THR A 188 14.42 -6.33 -18.54
C THR A 188 14.03 -7.80 -18.45
N LYS A 189 13.06 -8.18 -17.61
CA LYS A 189 12.69 -9.56 -17.25
C LYS A 189 13.89 -10.41 -16.77
N LYS A 190 14.87 -9.77 -16.15
CA LYS A 190 16.07 -10.40 -15.58
C LYS A 190 16.14 -10.12 -14.08
N PRO A 191 16.88 -10.92 -13.30
CA PRO A 191 17.18 -10.59 -11.91
C PRO A 191 17.74 -9.17 -11.79
N VAL A 192 17.29 -8.44 -10.77
CA VAL A 192 17.72 -7.06 -10.57
C VAL A 192 19.22 -6.98 -10.26
N THR A 193 19.90 -6.01 -10.87
CA THR A 193 21.33 -5.77 -10.66
C THR A 193 21.60 -4.98 -9.37
N ILE A 194 22.78 -5.18 -8.79
CA ILE A 194 23.27 -4.33 -7.70
C ILE A 194 23.34 -2.87 -8.19
N GLY A 195 22.87 -1.95 -7.36
CA GLY A 195 22.78 -0.52 -7.67
C GLY A 195 21.46 -0.05 -8.27
N ALA A 196 20.53 -0.96 -8.58
CA ALA A 196 19.22 -0.58 -9.08
C ALA A 196 18.41 0.23 -8.03
N PRO A 197 17.90 1.43 -8.37
CA PRO A 197 17.16 2.29 -7.45
C PRO A 197 15.68 1.87 -7.36
N VAL A 198 15.45 0.67 -6.79
CA VAL A 198 14.13 0.03 -6.74
C VAL A 198 13.07 0.84 -5.98
N GLY A 199 13.48 1.67 -5.01
CA GLY A 199 12.56 2.56 -4.30
C GLY A 199 12.00 3.69 -5.15
N VAL A 200 12.83 4.31 -5.99
CA VAL A 200 12.37 5.35 -6.92
C VAL A 200 11.43 4.76 -7.97
N ILE A 201 11.79 3.58 -8.50
CA ILE A 201 10.94 2.83 -9.46
C ILE A 201 9.59 2.50 -8.81
N ALA A 202 9.58 2.02 -7.57
CA ALA A 202 8.36 1.73 -6.84
C ALA A 202 7.49 2.98 -6.61
N ALA A 203 8.09 4.08 -6.17
CA ALA A 203 7.39 5.34 -5.95
C ALA A 203 6.74 5.88 -7.23
N GLN A 204 7.45 5.85 -8.35
CA GLN A 204 6.93 6.27 -9.65
C GLN A 204 5.81 5.34 -10.15
N SER A 205 5.99 4.02 -10.00
CA SER A 205 4.99 3.02 -10.41
C SER A 205 3.68 3.12 -9.62
N ILE A 206 3.69 3.73 -8.44
CA ILE A 206 2.49 4.00 -7.63
C ILE A 206 1.95 5.41 -7.93
N GLY A 207 2.83 6.40 -8.05
CA GLY A 207 2.49 7.81 -8.19
C GLY A 207 1.97 8.22 -9.56
N GLU A 208 2.56 7.72 -10.65
CA GLU A 208 2.13 8.02 -12.02
C GLU A 208 0.69 7.54 -12.27
N PRO A 209 0.31 6.29 -11.94
CA PRO A 209 -1.07 5.87 -12.05
C PRO A 209 -1.99 6.59 -11.05
N GLY A 210 -1.47 6.99 -9.89
CA GLY A 210 -2.19 7.84 -8.93
C GLY A 210 -2.62 9.18 -9.53
N THR A 211 -1.80 9.77 -10.40
CA THR A 211 -2.15 10.97 -11.17
C THR A 211 -3.18 10.65 -12.26
N GLN A 212 -3.11 9.47 -12.86
CA GLN A 212 -4.13 9.02 -13.81
C GLN A 212 -5.51 8.88 -13.15
N LEU A 213 -5.59 8.41 -11.89
CA LEU A 213 -6.84 8.30 -11.14
C LEU A 213 -7.58 9.64 -11.04
N THR A 214 -6.86 10.73 -10.82
CA THR A 214 -7.44 12.07 -10.69
C THR A 214 -7.81 12.69 -12.04
N MET A 215 -7.15 12.27 -13.12
CA MET A 215 -7.45 12.72 -14.47
C MET A 215 -8.62 12.01 -15.14
N ARG A 216 -8.89 10.72 -14.84
CA ARG A 216 -10.00 9.97 -15.46
C ARG A 216 -11.38 10.59 -15.19
N VAL A 217 -11.52 11.35 -14.10
CA VAL A 217 -12.74 12.11 -13.77
C VAL A 217 -13.14 13.10 -14.87
N LYS A 218 -12.20 13.61 -15.68
CA LYS A 218 -12.47 14.54 -16.80
C LYS A 218 -13.44 13.98 -17.83
N HIS A 219 -13.42 12.67 -18.07
CA HIS A 219 -14.17 12.05 -19.15
C HIS A 219 -15.63 11.70 -18.80
N PHE A 220 -16.00 11.78 -17.51
CA PHE A 220 -17.33 11.39 -17.05
C PHE A 220 -18.35 12.54 -16.98
N GLY A 221 -17.92 13.80 -17.16
CA GLY A 221 -18.82 14.92 -17.47
C GLY A 221 -19.98 15.17 -16.49
N GLY A 222 -19.78 14.86 -15.19
CA GLY A 222 -20.78 15.07 -14.14
C GLY A 222 -21.90 14.03 -14.05
N ILE A 223 -21.81 12.92 -14.79
CA ILE A 223 -22.77 11.82 -14.74
C ILE A 223 -22.46 10.92 -13.55
N VAL A 224 -23.50 10.33 -12.95
CA VAL A 224 -23.38 9.31 -11.90
C VAL A 224 -22.74 8.06 -12.51
N VAL A 225 -21.41 8.00 -12.45
CA VAL A 225 -20.65 6.76 -12.66
C VAL A 225 -19.99 6.44 -11.32
N SER A 226 -19.99 5.16 -10.96
CA SER A 226 -19.45 4.57 -9.73
C SER A 226 -18.30 5.39 -9.14
N ASP A 227 -18.35 5.67 -7.84
CA ASP A 227 -17.57 6.68 -7.10
C ASP A 227 -16.04 6.67 -7.34
N VAL A 228 -15.60 7.14 -8.52
CA VAL A 228 -14.19 7.24 -8.94
C VAL A 228 -13.42 8.25 -8.07
N THR A 229 -14.13 9.19 -7.46
CA THR A 229 -13.54 10.35 -6.78
C THR A 229 -12.92 10.06 -5.40
N GLN A 230 -13.12 8.86 -4.86
CA GLN A 230 -12.66 8.45 -3.52
C GLN A 230 -11.31 7.70 -3.51
N GLY A 231 -10.76 7.34 -4.68
CA GLY A 231 -9.57 6.47 -4.73
C GLY A 231 -8.32 7.09 -4.09
N LEU A 232 -7.90 8.28 -4.56
CA LEU A 232 -6.65 8.90 -4.09
C LEU A 232 -6.67 9.27 -2.59
N PRO A 233 -7.72 9.92 -2.03
CA PRO A 233 -7.76 10.23 -0.60
C PRO A 233 -7.63 9.00 0.28
N ARG A 234 -8.18 7.86 -0.16
CA ARG A 234 -8.04 6.58 0.54
C ARG A 234 -6.60 6.05 0.49
N VAL A 235 -5.95 6.13 -0.67
CA VAL A 235 -4.53 5.74 -0.82
C VAL A 235 -3.63 6.61 0.06
N GLU A 236 -3.88 7.91 0.11
CA GLU A 236 -3.13 8.83 1.00
C GLU A 236 -3.36 8.53 2.48
N GLU A 237 -4.60 8.23 2.88
CA GLU A 237 -4.94 7.83 4.24
C GLU A 237 -4.15 6.59 4.68
N LEU A 238 -4.04 5.59 3.78
CA LEU A 238 -3.33 4.33 4.01
C LEU A 238 -1.81 4.55 4.10
N PHE A 239 -1.21 5.30 3.17
CA PHE A 239 0.24 5.59 3.20
C PHE A 239 0.65 6.50 4.36
N GLU A 240 -0.25 7.34 4.88
CA GLU A 240 0.00 8.11 6.09
C GLU A 240 -0.31 7.34 7.38
N ALA A 241 -0.73 6.07 7.29
CA ALA A 241 -1.14 5.24 8.41
C ALA A 241 -2.10 6.00 9.38
N ARG A 242 -3.03 6.78 8.80
CA ARG A 242 -3.99 7.56 9.56
C ARG A 242 -5.06 6.65 10.14
N THR A 243 -5.59 7.03 11.31
CA THR A 243 -6.73 6.33 11.89
C THR A 243 -7.97 6.59 11.04
N PRO A 244 -8.65 5.55 10.52
CA PRO A 244 -9.84 5.74 9.73
C PRO A 244 -10.97 6.39 10.52
N LYS A 245 -11.78 7.22 9.85
CA LYS A 245 -12.96 7.85 10.46
C LYS A 245 -13.99 6.81 10.94
N LEU A 246 -14.13 5.73 10.18
CA LEU A 246 -14.98 4.59 10.48
C LEU A 246 -14.09 3.36 10.63
N ALA A 247 -13.47 3.24 11.81
CA ALA A 247 -12.66 2.08 12.16
C ALA A 247 -13.55 0.90 12.57
N ALA A 248 -13.35 -0.26 11.93
CA ALA A 248 -13.96 -1.50 12.38
C ALA A 248 -13.14 -2.06 13.56
N PRO A 249 -13.78 -2.38 14.70
CA PRO A 249 -13.05 -2.89 15.86
C PRO A 249 -12.49 -4.29 15.58
N LEU A 250 -11.29 -4.51 16.09
CA LEU A 250 -10.58 -5.78 16.07
C LEU A 250 -10.71 -6.48 17.43
N ALA A 251 -10.83 -7.81 17.40
CA ALA A 251 -10.83 -8.60 18.61
C ALA A 251 -9.42 -8.63 19.23
N GLU A 252 -9.18 -7.90 20.31
CA GLU A 252 -7.88 -7.95 21.00
C GLU A 252 -7.69 -9.23 21.84
N ILE A 253 -8.77 -9.97 22.11
CA ILE A 253 -8.76 -11.21 22.88
C ILE A 253 -9.55 -12.30 22.15
N SER A 254 -9.09 -13.54 22.27
CA SER A 254 -9.83 -14.70 21.78
C SER A 254 -10.93 -15.10 22.77
N GLY A 255 -12.13 -15.35 22.29
CA GLY A 255 -13.24 -15.67 23.18
C GLY A 255 -14.57 -15.87 22.49
N LYS A 256 -15.63 -16.06 23.30
CA LYS A 256 -17.00 -16.08 22.82
C LYS A 256 -17.59 -14.67 22.83
N ILE A 257 -18.27 -14.31 21.75
CA ILE A 257 -18.93 -13.01 21.62
C ILE A 257 -20.34 -13.06 22.20
N LYS A 258 -20.66 -12.10 23.07
CA LYS A 258 -22.03 -11.79 23.46
C LYS A 258 -22.45 -10.47 22.82
N LEU A 259 -23.48 -10.53 22.00
CA LEU A 259 -24.04 -9.36 21.32
C LEU A 259 -25.21 -8.79 22.11
N LYS A 260 -25.17 -7.48 22.37
CA LYS A 260 -26.29 -6.72 22.94
C LYS A 260 -26.58 -5.52 22.04
N GLU A 261 -27.82 -5.40 21.60
CA GLU A 261 -28.26 -4.24 20.82
C GLU A 261 -28.59 -3.07 21.77
N THR A 262 -28.05 -1.89 21.48
CA THR A 262 -28.30 -0.65 22.22
C THR A 262 -28.71 0.45 21.25
N PRO A 263 -29.40 1.51 21.71
CA PRO A 263 -29.81 2.62 20.84
C PRO A 263 -28.64 3.31 20.12
N GLN A 264 -27.42 3.18 20.64
CA GLN A 264 -26.20 3.76 20.09
C GLN A 264 -25.42 2.82 19.15
N GLY A 265 -25.77 1.53 19.10
CA GLY A 265 -25.00 0.53 18.35
C GLY A 265 -25.14 -0.90 18.86
N TYR A 266 -24.43 -1.82 18.20
CA TYR A 266 -24.19 -3.17 18.68
C TYR A 266 -23.03 -3.16 19.69
N GLN A 267 -23.32 -3.53 20.93
CA GLN A 267 -22.31 -3.75 21.96
C GLN A 267 -21.86 -5.22 21.91
N LEU A 268 -20.61 -5.44 21.54
CA LEU A 268 -19.99 -6.77 21.47
C LEU A 268 -19.09 -6.95 22.69
N THR A 269 -19.45 -7.88 23.58
CA THR A 269 -18.60 -8.26 24.72
C THR A 269 -17.92 -9.59 24.42
N ILE A 270 -16.60 -9.61 24.42
CA ILE A 270 -15.82 -10.84 24.25
C ILE A 270 -15.46 -11.40 25.62
N THR A 271 -15.88 -12.64 25.88
CA THR A 271 -15.53 -13.39 27.09
C THR A 271 -14.46 -14.43 26.76
N PRO A 272 -13.26 -14.36 27.37
CA PRO A 272 -12.17 -15.29 27.09
C PRO A 272 -12.51 -16.71 27.57
N ILE A 273 -12.01 -17.71 26.84
CA ILE A 273 -12.17 -19.14 27.17
C ILE A 273 -11.06 -19.52 28.16
N GLY A 274 -11.19 -19.06 29.40
CA GLY A 274 -10.22 -19.33 30.46
C GLY A 274 -10.53 -18.53 31.73
N ALA A 275 -10.23 -19.08 32.91
CA ALA A 275 -10.67 -18.55 34.21
C ALA A 275 -10.06 -17.20 34.63
N LYS A 276 -9.15 -16.61 33.85
CA LYS A 276 -8.43 -15.36 34.19
C LYS A 276 -8.24 -14.45 32.97
N GLY A 277 -9.32 -13.90 32.44
CA GLY A 277 -9.21 -12.86 31.42
C GLY A 277 -10.25 -11.75 31.63
N GLN A 278 -9.82 -10.50 31.45
CA GLN A 278 -10.71 -9.34 31.50
C GLN A 278 -11.64 -9.36 30.28
N MET A 279 -12.94 -9.17 30.51
CA MET A 279 -13.91 -9.01 29.43
C MET A 279 -13.64 -7.68 28.71
N ARG A 280 -13.63 -7.71 27.37
CA ARG A 280 -13.52 -6.50 26.56
C ARG A 280 -14.81 -6.25 25.81
N THR A 281 -15.22 -5.00 25.81
CA THR A 281 -16.45 -4.54 25.17
C THR A 281 -16.11 -3.59 24.04
N TYR A 282 -16.69 -3.84 22.87
CA TYR A 282 -16.56 -3.01 21.68
C TYR A 282 -17.94 -2.46 21.31
N LEU A 283 -17.97 -1.22 20.84
CA LEU A 283 -19.19 -0.59 20.34
C LEU A 283 -19.08 -0.47 18.81
N VAL A 284 -20.04 -1.06 18.09
CA VAL A 284 -20.14 -0.98 16.64
C VAL A 284 -21.39 -0.17 16.28
N PRO A 285 -21.30 0.89 15.46
CA PRO A 285 -22.48 1.65 15.07
C PRO A 285 -23.42 0.80 14.20
N LEU A 286 -24.73 1.07 14.28
CA LEU A 286 -25.77 0.37 13.49
C LEU A 286 -25.58 0.48 11.96
N THR A 287 -24.82 1.47 11.50
CA THR A 287 -24.48 1.65 10.09
C THR A 287 -23.48 0.61 9.57
N ALA A 288 -22.73 -0.05 10.45
CA ALA A 288 -21.76 -1.07 10.08
C ALA A 288 -22.37 -2.47 10.16
N THR A 289 -22.19 -3.27 9.11
CA THR A 289 -22.62 -4.67 9.12
C THR A 289 -21.66 -5.54 9.92
N LEU A 290 -22.20 -6.34 10.83
CA LEU A 290 -21.41 -7.25 11.65
C LEU A 290 -20.97 -8.47 10.83
N LYS A 291 -19.71 -8.89 11.03
CA LYS A 291 -19.17 -10.13 10.45
C LYS A 291 -19.37 -11.35 11.35
N VAL A 292 -19.60 -11.10 12.63
CA VAL A 292 -19.70 -12.10 13.70
C VAL A 292 -21.13 -12.24 14.18
N LYS A 293 -21.52 -13.45 14.60
CA LYS A 293 -22.83 -13.75 15.19
C LYS A 293 -22.72 -13.90 16.71
N ASN A 294 -23.88 -13.91 17.36
CA ASN A 294 -23.93 -14.11 18.81
C ASN A 294 -23.46 -15.54 19.16
N ASN A 295 -22.62 -15.67 20.19
CA ASN A 295 -21.92 -16.88 20.61
C ASN A 295 -20.83 -17.41 19.65
N ASP A 296 -20.45 -16.66 18.61
CA ASP A 296 -19.31 -17.05 17.78
C ASP A 296 -18.00 -17.01 18.57
N LEU A 297 -17.10 -17.93 18.21
CA LEU A 297 -15.73 -18.00 18.70
C LEU A 297 -14.85 -17.14 17.79
N VAL A 298 -14.21 -16.13 18.37
CA VAL A 298 -13.28 -15.27 17.63
C VAL A 298 -11.85 -15.44 18.08
N ALA A 299 -10.94 -15.33 17.11
CA ALA A 299 -9.50 -15.30 17.35
C ALA A 299 -9.01 -13.86 17.61
N VAL A 300 -7.80 -13.74 18.17
CA VAL A 300 -7.14 -12.44 18.32
C VAL A 300 -6.85 -11.86 16.93
N GLY A 301 -7.19 -10.60 16.72
CA GLY A 301 -7.04 -9.89 15.44
C GLY A 301 -8.19 -10.09 14.47
N GLU A 302 -9.26 -10.80 14.86
CA GLU A 302 -10.40 -11.01 13.98
C GLU A 302 -11.26 -9.73 13.87
N ARG A 303 -11.73 -9.45 12.65
CA ARG A 303 -12.51 -8.26 12.32
C ARG A 303 -13.98 -8.48 12.67
N LEU A 304 -14.49 -7.68 13.61
CA LEU A 304 -15.85 -7.84 14.14
C LEU A 304 -16.94 -7.25 13.23
N ALA A 305 -16.60 -6.22 12.44
CA ALA A 305 -17.54 -5.51 11.57
C ALA A 305 -16.91 -5.11 10.23
N THR A 306 -17.75 -4.75 9.26
CA THR A 306 -17.29 -4.07 8.03
C THR A 306 -16.82 -2.65 8.34
N GLY A 307 -15.84 -2.15 7.58
CA GLY A 307 -15.14 -0.87 7.83
C GLY A 307 -13.61 -1.00 7.89
N ALA A 308 -12.89 0.09 7.66
CA ALA A 308 -11.43 0.07 7.60
C ALA A 308 -10.81 -0.35 8.95
N LEU A 309 -9.71 -1.10 8.92
CA LEU A 309 -8.95 -1.42 10.13
C LEU A 309 -7.95 -0.31 10.46
N ASN A 310 -7.74 -0.08 11.75
CA ASN A 310 -6.67 0.76 12.24
C ASN A 310 -5.35 -0.03 12.25
N VAL A 311 -4.38 0.42 11.46
CA VAL A 311 -3.07 -0.23 11.32
C VAL A 311 -2.32 -0.34 12.65
N LYS A 312 -2.47 0.65 13.55
CA LYS A 312 -1.80 0.65 14.86
C LYS A 312 -2.34 -0.45 15.78
N GLU A 313 -3.65 -0.64 15.79
CA GLU A 313 -4.31 -1.71 16.56
C GLU A 313 -4.01 -3.08 15.95
N LEU A 314 -3.97 -3.15 14.61
CA LEU A 314 -3.63 -4.37 13.90
C LEU A 314 -2.19 -4.82 14.21
N LEU A 315 -1.25 -3.89 14.28
CA LEU A 315 0.15 -4.15 14.64
C LEU A 315 0.29 -4.70 16.06
N ALA A 316 -0.48 -4.15 17.00
CA ALA A 316 -0.47 -4.58 18.39
C ALA A 316 -1.08 -5.98 18.61
N THR A 317 -2.02 -6.40 17.75
CA THR A 317 -2.78 -7.66 17.92
C THR A 317 -2.23 -8.81 17.09
N THR A 318 -1.98 -8.60 15.80
CA THR A 318 -1.62 -9.66 14.82
C THR A 318 -0.15 -9.66 14.41
N GLY A 319 0.60 -8.61 14.78
CA GLY A 319 2.01 -8.45 14.45
C GLY A 319 2.27 -7.70 13.14
N LEU A 320 3.55 -7.61 12.78
CA LEU A 320 4.03 -6.74 11.70
C LEU A 320 3.62 -7.23 10.32
N LEU A 321 3.85 -8.52 10.01
CA LEU A 321 3.64 -9.06 8.66
C LEU A 321 2.17 -8.94 8.24
N SER A 322 1.25 -9.31 9.13
CA SER A 322 -0.20 -9.19 8.92
C SER A 322 -0.63 -7.73 8.68
N SER A 323 0.01 -6.78 9.36
CA SER A 323 -0.26 -5.34 9.17
C SER A 323 0.24 -4.83 7.82
N GLN A 324 1.41 -5.30 7.38
CA GLN A 324 1.97 -4.98 6.07
C GLN A 324 1.12 -5.58 4.94
N GLU A 325 0.71 -6.85 5.07
CA GLU A 325 -0.17 -7.53 4.11
C GLU A 325 -1.50 -6.80 3.98
N TYR A 326 -2.13 -6.42 5.09
CA TYR A 326 -3.37 -5.65 5.10
C TYR A 326 -3.24 -4.32 4.34
N LEU A 327 -2.14 -3.57 4.56
CA LEU A 327 -1.89 -2.32 3.82
C LEU A 327 -1.76 -2.56 2.32
N ILE A 328 -1.00 -3.58 1.92
CA ILE A 328 -0.81 -3.91 0.50
C ILE A 328 -2.15 -4.28 -0.12
N GLU A 329 -2.95 -5.13 0.53
CA GLU A 329 -4.26 -5.54 0.02
C GLU A 329 -5.23 -4.38 -0.14
N GLU A 330 -5.32 -3.48 0.84
CA GLU A 330 -6.21 -2.32 0.77
C GLU A 330 -5.78 -1.31 -0.30
N ILE A 331 -4.49 -0.99 -0.39
CA ILE A 331 -3.98 -0.07 -1.40
C ILE A 331 -4.21 -0.66 -2.80
N GLN A 332 -3.87 -1.93 -2.97
CA GLN A 332 -4.03 -2.64 -4.23
C GLN A 332 -5.50 -2.76 -4.63
N ALA A 333 -6.42 -3.01 -3.69
CA ALA A 333 -7.86 -3.03 -3.96
C ALA A 333 -8.34 -1.69 -4.55
N VAL A 334 -7.79 -0.56 -4.10
CA VAL A 334 -8.12 0.75 -4.68
C VAL A 334 -7.64 0.84 -6.13
N TYR A 335 -6.39 0.50 -6.44
CA TYR A 335 -5.88 0.54 -7.82
C TYR A 335 -6.60 -0.47 -8.75
N GLU A 336 -6.85 -1.69 -8.27
CA GLU A 336 -7.55 -2.73 -9.02
C GLU A 336 -9.02 -2.38 -9.28
N SER A 337 -9.70 -1.71 -8.33
CA SER A 337 -11.06 -1.20 -8.53
C SER A 337 -11.15 -0.21 -9.70
N GLN A 338 -10.04 0.42 -10.05
CA GLN A 338 -9.91 1.39 -11.13
C GLN A 338 -9.28 0.77 -12.39
N GLY A 339 -9.07 -0.55 -12.40
CA GLY A 339 -8.51 -1.29 -13.53
C GLY A 339 -7.04 -0.95 -13.81
N ILE A 340 -6.28 -0.50 -12.82
CA ILE A 340 -4.85 -0.22 -12.95
C ILE A 340 -4.07 -1.40 -12.34
N PRO A 341 -3.42 -2.25 -13.15
CA PRO A 341 -2.63 -3.34 -12.63
C PRO A 341 -1.27 -2.83 -12.15
N ILE A 342 -1.03 -2.85 -10.84
CA ILE A 342 0.28 -2.60 -10.23
C ILE A 342 0.76 -3.90 -9.59
N HIS A 343 2.04 -4.21 -9.72
CA HIS A 343 2.61 -5.39 -9.08
C HIS A 343 2.91 -5.13 -7.59
N ASP A 344 2.52 -6.07 -6.71
CA ASP A 344 2.63 -5.98 -5.25
C ASP A 344 4.04 -5.58 -4.75
N LYS A 345 5.11 -5.98 -5.46
CA LYS A 345 6.51 -5.66 -5.10
C LYS A 345 6.75 -4.16 -4.89
N HIS A 346 6.10 -3.29 -5.67
CA HIS A 346 6.28 -1.85 -5.52
C HIS A 346 5.69 -1.36 -4.20
N MET A 347 4.52 -1.87 -3.82
CA MET A 347 3.89 -1.57 -2.53
C MET A 347 4.69 -2.15 -1.38
N GLU A 348 5.23 -3.37 -1.53
CA GLU A 348 6.09 -4.03 -0.54
C GLU A 348 7.33 -3.19 -0.21
N VAL A 349 7.98 -2.55 -1.20
CA VAL A 349 9.14 -1.67 -0.95
C VAL A 349 8.75 -0.45 -0.11
N ILE A 350 7.62 0.19 -0.41
CA ILE A 350 7.16 1.37 0.36
C ILE A 350 6.71 0.97 1.76
N VAL A 351 5.92 -0.11 1.87
CA VAL A 351 5.40 -0.61 3.16
C VAL A 351 6.54 -1.11 4.05
N ARG A 352 7.59 -1.71 3.46
CA ARG A 352 8.83 -2.01 4.18
C ARG A 352 9.40 -0.75 4.82
N LYS A 353 9.54 0.34 4.06
CA LYS A 353 10.02 1.63 4.58
C LYS A 353 9.13 2.26 5.64
N MET A 354 7.82 2.09 5.57
CA MET A 354 6.89 2.52 6.62
C MET A 354 7.12 1.77 7.94
N SER A 355 7.66 0.56 7.87
CA SER A 355 7.93 -0.30 9.02
C SER A 355 9.38 -0.37 9.47
N ASP A 356 10.31 0.39 8.89
CA ASP A 356 11.75 0.28 9.23
C ASP A 356 12.13 0.91 10.59
N LYS A 357 11.19 1.59 11.25
CA LYS A 357 11.45 2.36 12.47
C LYS A 357 10.97 1.63 13.72
N VAL A 358 11.73 1.80 14.79
CA VAL A 358 11.37 1.36 16.14
C VAL A 358 11.20 2.57 17.05
N GLN A 359 10.29 2.48 18.01
CA GLN A 359 10.15 3.46 19.07
C GLN A 359 10.78 2.89 20.35
N ILE A 360 11.68 3.63 20.97
CA ILE A 360 12.38 3.19 22.18
C ILE A 360 11.46 3.25 23.39
N ASP A 361 11.32 2.13 24.10
CA ASP A 361 10.53 2.02 25.34
C ASP A 361 11.43 2.16 26.58
N SER A 362 12.60 1.51 26.57
CA SER A 362 13.61 1.66 27.63
C SER A 362 15.01 1.78 27.03
N VAL A 363 15.82 2.66 27.62
CA VAL A 363 17.14 3.03 27.06
C VAL A 363 18.26 2.11 27.52
N GLY A 364 18.14 1.50 28.70
CA GLY A 364 19.25 0.76 29.31
C GLY A 364 20.50 1.65 29.41
N ASP A 365 21.65 1.11 28.97
CA ASP A 365 22.94 1.83 28.91
C ASP A 365 23.28 2.36 27.50
N THR A 366 22.29 2.48 26.62
CA THR A 366 22.49 3.02 25.26
C THR A 366 22.42 4.55 25.23
N ASN A 367 22.92 5.16 24.14
CA ASN A 367 22.82 6.61 23.92
C ASN A 367 21.47 7.05 23.32
N LEU A 368 20.42 6.23 23.44
CA LEU A 368 19.10 6.50 22.85
C LEU A 368 18.19 7.24 23.83
N LEU A 369 17.13 7.88 23.33
CA LEU A 369 16.14 8.54 24.19
C LEU A 369 14.81 7.78 24.23
N ILE A 370 14.15 7.80 25.39
CA ILE A 370 12.81 7.19 25.55
C ILE A 370 11.83 7.90 24.61
N GLY A 371 11.10 7.12 23.82
CA GLY A 371 10.10 7.62 22.87
C GLY A 371 10.67 8.09 21.53
N GLU A 372 11.99 8.12 21.36
CA GLU A 372 12.66 8.44 20.10
C GLU A 372 12.33 7.41 19.01
N PHE A 373 12.21 7.87 17.76
CA PHE A 373 12.06 7.01 16.59
C PHE A 373 13.40 6.83 15.91
N VAL A 374 13.88 5.59 15.86
CA VAL A 374 15.20 5.25 15.32
C VAL A 374 15.04 4.17 14.26
N GLU A 375 15.86 4.21 13.21
CA GLU A 375 15.88 3.14 12.21
C GLU A 375 16.40 1.83 12.84
N LEU A 376 15.79 0.70 12.43
CA LEU A 376 16.12 -0.63 12.94
C LEU A 376 17.62 -0.98 12.86
N PRO A 377 18.38 -0.64 11.78
CA PRO A 377 19.81 -0.92 11.72
C PRO A 377 20.64 -0.19 12.78
N ARG A 378 20.32 1.07 13.08
CA ARG A 378 21.00 1.86 14.13
C ARG A 378 20.67 1.31 15.51
N PHE A 379 19.40 1.01 15.78
CA PHE A 379 19.00 0.38 17.03
C PHE A 379 19.71 -0.96 17.25
N ALA A 380 19.80 -1.80 16.22
CA ALA A 380 20.49 -3.09 16.29
C ALA A 380 22.00 -2.93 16.53
N ALA A 381 22.64 -1.96 15.86
CA ALA A 381 24.07 -1.69 16.02
C ALA A 381 24.40 -1.18 17.43
N GLU A 382 23.60 -0.26 17.97
CA GLU A 382 23.81 0.31 19.30
C GLU A 382 23.60 -0.74 20.40
N ASN A 383 22.57 -1.57 20.27
CA ASN A 383 22.36 -2.69 21.18
C ASN A 383 23.46 -3.74 21.10
N ALA A 384 24.03 -4.00 19.92
CA ALA A 384 25.17 -4.89 19.78
C ALA A 384 26.42 -4.33 20.49
N ARG A 385 26.66 -3.02 20.39
CA ARG A 385 27.76 -2.32 21.09
C ARG A 385 27.64 -2.44 22.61
N VAL A 386 26.45 -2.16 23.16
CA VAL A 386 26.21 -2.23 24.62
C VAL A 386 26.27 -3.67 25.13
N LYS A 387 25.73 -4.65 24.38
CA LYS A 387 25.87 -6.07 24.72
C LYS A 387 27.32 -6.53 24.74
N ALA A 388 28.15 -6.07 23.79
CA ALA A 388 29.58 -6.36 23.78
C ALA A 388 30.31 -5.78 25.00
N ALA A 389 29.85 -4.63 25.49
CA ALA A 389 30.33 -4.01 26.73
C ALA A 389 29.71 -4.60 28.02
N LYS A 390 28.89 -5.66 27.92
CA LYS A 390 28.13 -6.28 29.03
C LYS A 390 27.15 -5.34 29.75
N GLY A 391 26.69 -4.27 29.09
CA GLY A 391 25.65 -3.38 29.60
C GLY A 391 24.23 -3.89 29.32
N GLN A 392 23.23 -3.18 29.84
CA GLN A 392 21.81 -3.46 29.59
C GLN A 392 21.38 -2.89 28.23
N PRO A 393 20.91 -3.72 27.28
CA PRO A 393 20.43 -3.23 25.98
C PRO A 393 19.10 -2.48 26.11
N ALA A 394 18.86 -1.54 25.19
CA ALA A 394 17.59 -0.85 25.05
C ALA A 394 16.48 -1.80 24.56
N THR A 395 15.26 -1.60 25.05
CA THR A 395 14.06 -2.24 24.52
C THR A 395 13.28 -1.25 23.66
N ALA A 396 12.75 -1.73 22.54
CA ALA A 396 11.98 -0.92 21.61
C ALA A 396 10.84 -1.73 21.01
N ARG A 397 9.79 -1.03 20.59
CA ARG A 397 8.65 -1.60 19.88
C ARG A 397 8.68 -1.20 18.41
N GLN A 398 8.38 -2.14 17.52
CA GLN A 398 8.23 -1.83 16.10
C GLN A 398 7.02 -0.91 15.92
N VAL A 399 7.18 0.13 15.11
CA VAL A 399 6.08 1.04 14.76
C VAL A 399 5.91 1.13 13.26
N MET A 400 4.67 1.35 12.82
CA MET A 400 4.37 1.67 11.44
C MET A 400 4.07 3.16 11.33
N LEU A 401 4.97 3.89 10.68
CA LEU A 401 4.87 5.33 10.49
C LEU A 401 4.34 5.64 9.09
N GLY A 402 3.51 6.67 8.98
CA GLY A 402 3.13 7.23 7.70
C GLY A 402 4.34 7.74 6.92
N ILE A 403 4.24 7.78 5.59
CA ILE A 403 5.35 8.16 4.70
C ILE A 403 5.96 9.52 5.08
N THR A 404 5.16 10.53 5.43
CA THR A 404 5.68 11.86 5.79
C THR A 404 6.56 11.80 7.05
N ARG A 405 6.13 11.08 8.10
CA ARG A 405 6.93 10.92 9.32
C ARG A 405 8.13 10.02 9.10
N SER A 406 7.97 8.98 8.28
CA SER A 406 9.05 8.04 7.95
C SER A 406 10.21 8.72 7.20
N ALA A 407 9.92 9.72 6.36
CA ALA A 407 10.94 10.53 5.68
C ALA A 407 11.65 11.54 6.60
N LEU A 408 10.99 12.02 7.65
CA LEU A 408 11.60 12.94 8.63
C LEU A 408 12.57 12.22 9.56
N TYR A 409 12.22 11.01 10.02
CA TYR A 409 13.06 10.18 10.89
C TYR A 409 13.95 9.24 10.08
N THR A 410 14.80 9.81 9.23
CA THR A 410 15.86 9.07 8.53
C THR A 410 17.24 9.41 9.13
N GLU A 411 18.21 8.51 8.97
CA GLU A 411 19.59 8.72 9.42
C GLU A 411 20.27 9.90 8.72
N SER A 412 19.93 10.17 7.45
CA SER A 412 20.47 11.32 6.74
C SER A 412 19.72 12.60 7.14
N TRP A 413 20.37 13.42 7.96
CA TRP A 413 19.84 14.74 8.27
C TRP A 413 19.79 15.63 7.02
N LEU A 414 20.69 15.43 6.04
CA LEU A 414 20.69 16.21 4.80
C LEU A 414 19.46 15.89 3.92
N SER A 415 19.11 14.61 3.82
CA SER A 415 17.88 14.19 3.12
C SER A 415 16.64 14.70 3.83
N ALA A 416 16.56 14.55 5.16
CA ALA A 416 15.44 15.03 5.97
C ALA A 416 15.25 16.55 5.85
N ALA A 417 16.34 17.33 5.92
CA ALA A 417 16.30 18.79 5.84
C ALA A 417 15.75 19.32 4.50
N SER A 418 15.95 18.57 3.42
CA SER A 418 15.43 18.92 2.08
C SER A 418 13.95 18.56 1.87
N PHE A 419 13.34 17.81 2.78
CA PHE A 419 11.94 17.43 2.69
C PHE A 419 11.01 18.48 3.32
N GLN A 420 11.04 18.60 4.65
CA GLN A 420 10.22 19.53 5.45
C GLN A 420 10.94 19.90 6.76
N HIS A 421 10.45 20.93 7.46
CA HIS A 421 10.97 21.35 8.78
C HIS A 421 12.49 21.57 8.84
N THR A 422 13.06 22.13 7.77
CA THR A 422 14.51 22.30 7.56
C THR A 422 15.23 22.93 8.75
N SER A 423 14.70 24.01 9.33
CA SER A 423 15.32 24.70 10.48
C SER A 423 15.41 23.82 11.72
N SER A 424 14.37 23.05 12.03
CA SER A 424 14.37 22.11 13.16
C SER A 424 15.38 20.99 12.95
N VAL A 425 15.40 20.38 11.76
CA VAL A 425 16.34 19.29 11.42
C VAL A 425 17.79 19.76 11.52
N LEU A 426 18.10 20.95 10.99
CA LEU A 426 19.47 21.49 11.04
C LEU A 426 19.90 21.86 12.46
N THR A 427 18.98 22.37 13.28
CA THR A 427 19.28 22.73 14.68
C THR A 427 19.59 21.48 15.50
N GLU A 428 18.80 20.42 15.35
CA GLU A 428 19.02 19.14 16.03
C GLU A 428 20.33 18.49 15.58
N ALA A 429 20.57 18.44 14.26
CA ALA A 429 21.80 17.89 13.71
C ALA A 429 23.06 18.66 14.17
N ALA A 430 22.98 19.99 14.27
CA ALA A 430 24.06 20.83 14.77
C ALA A 430 24.29 20.66 16.28
N ALA A 431 23.22 20.55 17.07
CA ALA A 431 23.31 20.37 18.52
C ALA A 431 23.93 19.01 18.90
N GLU A 432 23.62 17.95 18.14
CA GLU A 432 24.16 16.61 18.35
C GLU A 432 25.50 16.35 17.63
N GLY A 433 25.91 17.23 16.71
CA GLY A 433 27.09 17.01 15.88
C GLY A 433 26.96 15.80 14.94
N ARG A 434 25.77 15.58 14.36
CA ARG A 434 25.49 14.41 13.51
C ARG A 434 26.34 14.41 12.23
N ILE A 435 26.94 13.26 11.92
CA ILE A 435 27.70 13.03 10.69
C ILE A 435 26.83 12.27 9.68
N ASP A 436 26.64 12.83 8.49
CA ASP A 436 25.91 12.17 7.41
C ASP A 436 26.81 11.21 6.62
N LYS A 437 26.34 9.97 6.41
CA LYS A 437 27.07 8.91 5.70
C LYS A 437 26.79 8.88 4.19
N LEU A 438 25.89 9.72 3.68
CA LEU A 438 25.61 9.89 2.25
C LEU A 438 25.25 8.56 1.55
N LEU A 439 24.46 7.72 2.23
CA LEU A 439 24.13 6.38 1.73
C LEU A 439 23.05 6.42 0.63
N GLY A 440 22.15 7.40 0.65
CA GLY A 440 21.04 7.50 -0.29
C GLY A 440 21.38 8.23 -1.58
N LEU A 441 20.39 8.32 -2.47
CA LEU A 441 20.51 9.07 -3.72
C LEU A 441 20.49 10.59 -3.47
N LYS A 442 19.62 11.06 -2.56
CA LYS A 442 19.27 12.47 -2.41
C LYS A 442 20.43 13.31 -1.87
N GLU A 443 21.13 12.78 -0.89
CA GLU A 443 22.28 13.41 -0.25
C GLU A 443 23.39 13.67 -1.26
N ASN A 444 23.68 12.66 -2.10
CA ASN A 444 24.70 12.75 -3.14
C ASN A 444 24.33 13.76 -4.22
N VAL A 445 23.04 13.84 -4.61
CA VAL A 445 22.57 14.87 -5.53
C VAL A 445 22.72 16.27 -4.95
N ILE A 446 22.36 16.48 -3.68
CA ILE A 446 22.44 17.80 -3.02
C ILE A 446 23.88 18.32 -2.97
N ILE A 447 24.85 17.46 -2.68
CA ILE A 447 26.27 17.85 -2.59
C ILE A 447 27.01 17.83 -3.94
N GLY A 448 26.37 17.38 -5.02
CA GLY A 448 27.00 17.26 -6.35
C GLY A 448 27.95 16.07 -6.52
N ARG A 449 27.75 14.98 -5.77
CA ARG A 449 28.46 13.69 -5.95
C ARG A 449 27.67 12.73 -6.85
N LEU A 450 28.37 11.76 -7.44
CA LEU A 450 27.71 10.67 -8.16
C LEU A 450 26.86 9.84 -7.19
N ILE A 451 25.64 9.52 -7.62
CA ILE A 451 24.68 8.71 -6.88
C ILE A 451 25.17 7.25 -6.71
N PRO A 452 24.81 6.56 -5.62
CA PRO A 452 25.25 5.19 -5.33
C PRO A 452 24.48 4.12 -6.13
N THR A 453 24.46 4.24 -7.46
CA THR A 453 23.82 3.28 -8.38
C THR A 453 24.82 2.39 -9.11
N ASP A 454 26.12 2.70 -9.04
CA ASP A 454 27.17 1.83 -9.58
C ASP A 454 27.43 0.66 -8.64
N ARG A 455 27.82 -0.51 -9.19
CA ARG A 455 28.04 -1.74 -8.41
C ARG A 455 29.02 -1.53 -7.26
N GLU A 456 30.11 -0.80 -7.50
CA GLU A 456 31.16 -0.52 -6.50
C GLU A 456 30.69 0.40 -5.37
N ARG A 457 29.78 1.33 -5.65
CA ARG A 457 29.27 2.29 -4.65
C ARG A 457 28.03 1.80 -3.93
N ALA A 458 27.25 0.94 -4.59
CA ALA A 458 26.04 0.37 -4.03
C ALA A 458 26.34 -0.76 -3.05
N ALA A 459 27.39 -1.54 -3.32
CA ALA A 459 27.91 -2.53 -2.39
C ALA A 459 28.44 -1.84 -1.14
N LEU A 460 27.85 -2.15 0.01
CA LEU A 460 28.36 -1.75 1.32
C LEU A 460 29.05 -2.97 1.91
N GLU A 461 30.32 -2.83 2.27
CA GLU A 461 31.09 -3.85 3.00
C GLU A 461 30.55 -4.07 4.43
#